data_AF-A0A165C639-F1
#
_entry.id   AF-A0A165C639-F1
#
_cell.length_a   1.000
_cell.length_b   1.000
_cell.length_c   1.000
_cell.angle_alpha   90.00
_cell.angle_beta   90.00
_cell.angle_gamma   90.00
#
_symmetry.space_group_name_H-M   'P 1'
#
loop_
_entity.id
_entity.type
_entity.pdbx_description
1 polymer ?
#
loop_
_entity_poly.entity_id
_entity_poly.type
_entity_poly.pdbx_seq_one_letter_code
_entity_poly.pdbx_strand_id
1 'polypeptide(L)'
;MVALKEAQEKTTTYIVGLESRLNNAIINAPSTGIQQPAGQSSQAPRRIKLPDPPKYSGRKSSENFETWFTNLLIWLDYNHFTDDKDKIRQANAHLEGGAALYMKEYAIKLASGQDVGTWAEYTRKLEMAYKTLDPKRTAQSLLDAHCAIRHKTMIAFAENFRAYAPESGYSDEDLIVKIREQRSTHIQTVMSVMETLDPSKIPTTWMDYLEFCLEIEIKHLQQMTGNKSTGQTTGTRTTAPKDPNAMDTSARITHELSPEQDRWLANKLCLFCRKHAYERGKRCPSPRPEYKGKRFQT
;
A
#
# COMPACT_ATOMS: atom_id res chain seq x y z
N MET A 1 -24.74 -23.10 -28.69
CA MET A 1 -24.56 -24.27 -27.79
C MET A 1 -23.46 -25.23 -28.21
N VAL A 2 -23.19 -25.44 -29.50
CA VAL A 2 -22.14 -26.38 -29.97
C VAL A 2 -20.71 -25.96 -29.53
N ALA A 3 -20.35 -24.68 -29.66
CA ALA A 3 -19.02 -24.19 -29.32
C ALA A 3 -18.65 -24.30 -27.82
N LEU A 4 -19.63 -24.22 -26.92
CA LEU A 4 -19.39 -24.34 -25.47
C LEU A 4 -19.09 -25.80 -25.08
N LYS A 5 -19.76 -26.75 -25.75
CA LYS A 5 -19.58 -28.18 -25.52
C LYS A 5 -18.22 -28.66 -26.02
N GLU A 6 -17.78 -28.16 -27.17
CA GLU A 6 -16.42 -28.42 -27.70
C GLU A 6 -15.31 -27.81 -26.83
N ALA A 7 -15.52 -26.62 -26.28
CA ALA A 7 -14.56 -25.99 -25.37
C ALA A 7 -14.45 -26.77 -24.05
N GLN A 8 -15.58 -27.25 -23.52
CA GLN A 8 -15.60 -28.09 -22.32
C GLN A 8 -14.90 -29.44 -22.57
N GLU A 9 -15.14 -30.08 -23.71
CA GLU A 9 -14.55 -31.38 -24.06
C GLU A 9 -13.03 -31.28 -24.27
N LYS A 10 -12.55 -30.19 -24.91
CA LYS A 10 -11.11 -29.91 -25.03
C LYS A 10 -10.44 -29.67 -23.69
N THR A 11 -11.12 -28.98 -22.78
CA THR A 11 -10.61 -28.69 -21.43
C THR A 11 -10.52 -29.97 -20.59
N THR A 12 -11.56 -30.81 -20.62
CA THR A 12 -11.58 -32.09 -19.92
C THR A 12 -10.49 -33.03 -20.44
N THR A 13 -10.32 -33.11 -21.77
CA THR A 13 -9.28 -33.95 -22.39
C THR A 13 -7.87 -33.50 -22.00
N TYR A 14 -7.66 -32.19 -21.90
CA TYR A 14 -6.38 -31.63 -21.48
C TYR A 14 -6.05 -31.94 -20.01
N ILE A 15 -7.03 -31.82 -19.11
CA ILE A 15 -6.86 -32.12 -17.68
C ILE A 15 -6.55 -33.60 -17.46
N VAL A 16 -7.30 -34.51 -18.10
CA VAL A 16 -7.06 -35.95 -18.02
C VAL A 16 -5.68 -36.33 -18.60
N GLY A 17 -5.25 -35.65 -19.66
CA GLY A 17 -3.90 -35.82 -20.22
C GLY A 17 -2.79 -35.40 -19.25
N LEU A 18 -2.98 -34.33 -18.46
CA LEU A 18 -2.01 -33.89 -17.45
C LEU A 18 -1.93 -34.86 -16.27
N GLU A 19 -3.07 -35.36 -15.80
CA GLU A 19 -3.14 -36.33 -14.70
C GLU A 19 -2.46 -37.66 -15.07
N SER A 20 -2.68 -38.15 -16.29
CA SER A 20 -2.03 -39.36 -16.79
C SER A 20 -0.50 -39.21 -16.90
N ARG A 21 -0.02 -38.01 -17.29
CA ARG A 21 1.42 -37.72 -17.37
C ARG A 21 2.06 -37.63 -15.99
N LEU A 22 1.37 -37.05 -15.00
CA LEU A 22 1.86 -36.97 -13.62
C LEU A 22 1.94 -38.36 -13.00
N ASN A 23 0.91 -39.19 -13.18
CA ASN A 23 0.89 -40.55 -12.63
C ASN A 23 1.98 -41.45 -13.26
N ASN A 24 2.21 -41.33 -14.58
CA ASN A 24 3.29 -42.07 -15.24
C ASN A 24 4.69 -41.60 -14.83
N ALA A 25 4.86 -40.31 -14.51
CA ALA A 25 6.14 -39.79 -14.01
C ALA A 25 6.45 -40.29 -12.59
N ILE A 26 5.43 -40.51 -11.76
CA ILE A 26 5.59 -41.06 -10.40
C ILE A 26 5.89 -42.56 -10.45
N ILE A 27 5.24 -43.31 -11.34
CA ILE A 27 5.39 -44.79 -11.42
C ILE A 27 6.73 -45.19 -12.06
N ASN A 28 7.24 -44.41 -13.03
CA ASN A 28 8.46 -44.76 -13.76
C ASN A 28 9.75 -44.09 -13.22
N ALA A 29 9.69 -43.44 -12.06
CA ALA A 29 10.88 -42.89 -11.41
C ALA A 29 11.82 -44.04 -10.97
N PRO A 30 13.09 -44.09 -11.40
CA PRO A 30 13.99 -45.16 -11.02
C PRO A 30 14.30 -45.08 -9.51
N SER A 31 14.03 -46.17 -8.79
CA SER A 31 14.51 -46.37 -7.41
C SER A 31 16.03 -46.55 -7.43
N THR A 32 16.79 -45.46 -7.40
CA THR A 32 18.21 -45.51 -7.06
C THR A 32 18.34 -45.68 -5.55
N GLY A 33 18.57 -46.92 -5.13
CA GLY A 33 18.99 -47.23 -3.77
C GLY A 33 20.33 -46.55 -3.46
N ILE A 34 20.37 -45.78 -2.37
CA ILE A 34 21.60 -45.19 -1.85
C ILE A 34 22.03 -46.03 -0.65
N GLN A 35 23.11 -46.79 -0.83
CA GLN A 35 23.90 -47.38 0.25
C GLN A 35 24.38 -46.28 1.20
N GLN A 36 24.21 -46.51 2.51
CA GLN A 36 24.61 -45.60 3.58
C GLN A 36 26.13 -45.34 3.60
N PRO A 37 26.55 -44.07 3.70
CA PRO A 37 27.70 -43.68 4.50
C PRO A 37 27.19 -43.21 5.87
N ALA A 38 27.75 -43.79 6.92
CA ALA A 38 27.43 -43.44 8.29
C ALA A 38 27.72 -41.94 8.55
N GLY A 39 26.74 -41.26 9.16
CA GLY A 39 26.97 -40.02 9.90
C GLY A 39 26.72 -38.70 9.17
N GLN A 40 25.51 -38.45 8.67
CA GLN A 40 25.02 -37.08 8.49
C GLN A 40 23.56 -36.96 8.93
N SER A 41 23.33 -36.01 9.84
CA SER A 41 22.01 -35.65 10.38
C SER A 41 21.08 -35.28 9.22
N SER A 42 20.06 -36.10 8.98
CA SER A 42 18.96 -35.82 8.07
C SER A 42 18.15 -34.63 8.60
N GLN A 43 18.50 -33.41 8.21
CA GLN A 43 17.58 -32.28 8.37
C GLN A 43 16.41 -32.50 7.42
N ALA A 44 15.25 -32.81 7.99
CA ALA A 44 13.97 -32.72 7.30
C ALA A 44 13.85 -31.37 6.59
N PRO A 45 13.13 -31.28 5.45
CA PRO A 45 12.92 -30.01 4.75
C PRO A 45 12.41 -28.97 5.75
N ARG A 46 13.12 -27.85 5.87
CA ARG A 46 12.80 -26.79 6.83
C ARG A 46 11.40 -26.28 6.54
N ARG A 47 10.40 -26.67 7.34
CA ARG A 47 9.07 -26.06 7.30
C ARG A 47 9.23 -24.55 7.53
N ILE A 48 8.70 -23.76 6.61
CA ILE A 48 8.67 -22.30 6.74
C ILE A 48 7.77 -21.97 7.93
N LYS A 49 8.35 -21.57 9.06
CA LYS A 49 7.59 -21.26 10.28
C LYS A 49 6.71 -20.03 10.04
N LEU A 50 5.40 -20.16 10.20
CA LEU A 50 4.47 -19.03 10.20
C LEU A 50 4.69 -18.20 11.49
N PRO A 51 4.76 -16.86 11.42
CA PRO A 51 4.84 -16.04 12.62
C PRO A 51 3.59 -16.20 13.48
N ASP A 52 3.75 -16.04 14.79
CA ASP A 52 2.62 -16.07 15.72
C ASP A 52 1.69 -14.87 15.47
N PRO A 53 0.36 -15.03 15.59
CA PRO A 53 -0.58 -13.92 15.46
C PRO A 53 -0.27 -12.84 16.50
N PRO A 54 -0.53 -11.56 16.20
CA PRO A 54 -0.42 -10.52 17.20
C PRO A 54 -1.42 -10.75 18.34
N LYS A 55 -1.14 -10.13 19.50
CA LYS A 55 -2.09 -10.13 20.62
C LYS A 55 -3.28 -9.23 20.29
N TYR A 56 -4.45 -9.63 20.78
CA TYR A 56 -5.69 -8.88 20.62
C TYR A 56 -6.20 -8.35 21.94
N SER A 57 -6.28 -7.03 22.05
CA SER A 57 -6.70 -6.29 23.25
C SER A 57 -8.19 -5.88 23.24
N GLY A 58 -8.93 -6.22 22.17
CA GLY A 58 -10.30 -5.78 21.92
C GLY A 58 -10.35 -4.51 21.08
N ARG A 59 -11.22 -3.55 21.43
CA ARG A 59 -11.40 -2.29 20.68
C ARG A 59 -10.16 -1.37 20.64
N LYS A 60 -9.11 -1.69 21.40
CA LYS A 60 -7.84 -0.94 21.43
C LYS A 60 -6.73 -1.62 20.61
N SER A 61 -7.03 -2.74 19.96
CA SER A 61 -6.08 -3.44 19.09
C SER A 61 -5.71 -2.58 17.88
N SER A 62 -4.52 -2.80 17.34
CA SER A 62 -4.06 -2.17 16.09
C SER A 62 -4.85 -2.64 14.87
N GLU A 63 -5.38 -3.85 14.92
CA GLU A 63 -6.24 -4.43 13.88
C GLU A 63 -7.63 -4.75 14.43
N ASN A 64 -8.62 -4.78 13.55
CA ASN A 64 -10.00 -5.15 13.91
C ASN A 64 -10.10 -6.65 14.23
N PHE A 65 -11.24 -7.04 14.81
CA PHE A 65 -11.48 -8.41 15.22
C PHE A 65 -11.41 -9.39 14.06
N GLU A 66 -12.00 -9.03 12.92
CA GLU A 66 -12.12 -9.89 11.74
C GLU A 66 -10.75 -10.24 11.17
N THR A 67 -9.90 -9.23 10.95
CA THR A 67 -8.52 -9.42 10.47
C THR A 67 -7.71 -10.26 11.45
N TRP A 68 -7.75 -9.91 12.75
CA TRP A 68 -7.05 -10.69 13.78
C TRP A 68 -7.52 -12.14 13.83
N PHE A 69 -8.84 -12.34 13.84
CA PHE A 69 -9.43 -13.65 13.99
C PHE A 69 -9.17 -14.53 12.75
N THR A 70 -9.19 -13.97 11.54
CA THR A 70 -8.75 -14.66 10.32
C THR A 70 -7.27 -15.06 10.40
N ASN A 71 -6.40 -14.16 10.84
CA ASN A 71 -4.97 -14.47 11.01
C ASN A 71 -4.75 -15.60 12.04
N LEU A 72 -5.50 -15.56 13.15
CA LEU A 72 -5.50 -16.62 14.15
C LEU A 72 -5.96 -17.97 13.57
N LEU A 73 -7.05 -17.99 12.80
CA LEU A 73 -7.56 -19.22 12.18
C LEU A 73 -6.54 -19.84 11.22
N ILE A 74 -5.92 -19.03 10.37
CA ILE A 74 -4.86 -19.48 9.45
C ILE A 74 -3.70 -20.08 10.23
N TRP A 75 -3.28 -19.43 11.33
CA TRP A 75 -2.20 -19.93 12.16
C TRP A 75 -2.57 -21.20 12.92
N LEU A 76 -3.79 -21.33 13.41
CA LEU A 76 -4.26 -22.55 14.08
C LEU A 76 -4.23 -23.76 13.13
N ASP A 77 -4.70 -23.56 11.90
CA ASP A 77 -4.70 -24.57 10.83
C ASP A 77 -3.28 -24.98 10.44
N TYR A 78 -2.40 -23.99 10.18
CA TYR A 78 -1.00 -24.24 9.83
C TYR A 78 -0.26 -25.09 10.89
N ASN A 79 -0.57 -24.88 12.17
CA ASN A 79 0.02 -25.58 13.30
C ASN A 79 -0.73 -26.87 13.69
N HIS A 80 -1.75 -27.29 12.94
CA HIS A 80 -2.50 -28.53 13.15
C HIS A 80 -3.21 -28.61 14.51
N PHE A 81 -3.65 -27.47 15.06
CA PHE A 81 -4.51 -27.46 16.23
C PHE A 81 -5.92 -27.89 15.80
N THR A 82 -6.22 -29.17 15.92
CA THR A 82 -7.50 -29.76 15.48
C THR A 82 -8.53 -29.85 16.61
N ASP A 83 -8.07 -30.13 17.83
CA ASP A 83 -8.90 -30.27 19.02
C ASP A 83 -9.40 -28.91 19.55
N ASP A 84 -10.66 -28.89 20.01
CA ASP A 84 -11.32 -27.68 20.49
C ASP A 84 -10.63 -27.09 21.71
N LYS A 85 -10.17 -27.92 22.65
CA LYS A 85 -9.49 -27.44 23.86
C LYS A 85 -8.15 -26.79 23.51
N ASP A 86 -7.41 -27.35 22.56
CA ASP A 86 -6.16 -26.77 22.10
C ASP A 86 -6.39 -25.47 21.31
N LYS A 87 -7.39 -25.41 20.41
CA LYS A 87 -7.76 -24.16 19.75
C LYS A 87 -8.14 -23.06 20.75
N ILE A 88 -8.97 -23.39 21.74
CA ILE A 88 -9.38 -22.45 22.80
C ILE A 88 -8.17 -21.99 23.61
N ARG A 89 -7.29 -22.92 24.02
CA ARG A 89 -6.06 -22.58 24.76
C ARG A 89 -5.21 -21.59 23.98
N GLN A 90 -4.96 -21.88 22.71
CA GLN A 90 -4.12 -21.05 21.86
C GLN A 90 -4.77 -19.69 21.57
N ALA A 91 -6.06 -19.66 21.25
CA ALA A 91 -6.78 -18.42 21.03
C ALA A 91 -6.77 -17.53 22.29
N ASN A 92 -7.04 -18.12 23.46
CA ASN A 92 -7.07 -17.39 24.72
C ASN A 92 -5.69 -16.89 25.14
N ALA A 93 -4.61 -17.62 24.78
CA ALA A 93 -3.24 -17.15 24.96
C ALA A 93 -2.90 -15.93 24.09
N HIS A 94 -3.60 -15.72 22.96
CA HIS A 94 -3.42 -14.56 22.08
C HIS A 94 -4.34 -13.38 22.43
N LEU A 95 -5.14 -13.47 23.49
CA LEU A 95 -5.88 -12.34 24.03
C LEU A 95 -5.04 -11.59 25.05
N GLU A 96 -5.23 -10.28 25.10
CA GLU A 96 -4.68 -9.41 26.14
C GLU A 96 -5.70 -8.34 26.56
N GLY A 97 -5.32 -7.52 27.55
CA GLY A 97 -6.11 -6.35 27.95
C GLY A 97 -7.60 -6.65 28.19
N GLY A 98 -8.46 -5.85 27.56
CA GLY A 98 -9.91 -5.96 27.73
C GLY A 98 -10.50 -7.28 27.20
N ALA A 99 -9.94 -7.83 26.12
CA ALA A 99 -10.40 -9.10 25.55
C ALA A 99 -10.06 -10.30 26.45
N ALA A 100 -8.85 -10.32 27.02
CA ALA A 100 -8.48 -11.33 28.00
C ALA A 100 -9.36 -11.24 29.27
N LEU A 101 -9.69 -10.03 29.72
CA LEU A 101 -10.59 -9.85 30.87
C LEU A 101 -12.02 -10.33 30.57
N TYR A 102 -12.52 -10.08 29.36
CA TYR A 102 -13.83 -10.54 28.92
C TYR A 102 -13.92 -12.07 28.86
N MET A 103 -12.84 -12.73 28.37
CA MET A 103 -12.76 -14.20 28.24
C MET A 103 -12.17 -14.90 29.46
N LYS A 104 -12.02 -14.21 30.60
CA LYS A 104 -11.32 -14.71 31.81
C LYS A 104 -11.82 -16.08 32.30
N GLU A 105 -13.10 -16.40 32.09
CA GLU A 105 -13.67 -17.70 32.49
C GLU A 105 -12.97 -18.88 31.80
N TYR A 106 -12.54 -18.72 30.54
CA TYR A 106 -11.83 -19.77 29.80
C TYR A 106 -10.41 -19.94 30.34
N ALA A 107 -9.75 -18.83 30.72
CA ALA A 107 -8.44 -18.89 31.39
C ALA A 107 -8.53 -19.68 32.71
N ILE A 108 -9.59 -19.44 33.51
CA ILE A 108 -9.83 -20.15 34.77
C ILE A 108 -10.07 -21.64 34.50
N LYS A 109 -10.96 -21.98 33.56
CA LYS A 109 -11.25 -23.38 33.20
C LYS A 109 -10.01 -24.13 32.70
N LEU A 110 -9.19 -23.48 31.86
CA LEU A 110 -7.94 -24.04 31.36
C LEU A 110 -6.93 -24.30 32.50
N ALA A 111 -6.81 -23.37 33.44
CA ALA A 111 -5.90 -23.49 34.58
C ALA A 111 -6.35 -24.53 35.61
N SER A 112 -7.66 -24.67 35.83
CA SER A 112 -8.25 -25.65 36.75
C SER A 112 -8.42 -27.05 36.15
N GLY A 113 -8.13 -27.21 34.85
CA GLY A 113 -8.32 -28.47 34.13
C GLY A 113 -9.79 -28.83 33.88
N GLN A 114 -10.71 -27.89 34.08
CA GLN A 114 -12.13 -28.07 33.81
C GLN A 114 -12.40 -28.20 32.30
N ASP A 115 -13.59 -28.69 31.97
CA ASP A 115 -14.09 -28.67 30.60
C ASP A 115 -14.27 -27.22 30.11
N VAL A 116 -13.63 -26.91 28.99
CA VAL A 116 -13.62 -25.59 28.37
C VAL A 116 -14.77 -25.41 27.38
N GLY A 117 -15.47 -26.48 27.03
CA GLY A 117 -16.54 -26.49 26.02
C GLY A 117 -16.00 -26.53 24.60
N THR A 118 -16.85 -26.16 23.64
CA THR A 118 -16.55 -26.28 22.21
C THR A 118 -15.92 -25.02 21.63
N TRP A 119 -15.17 -25.18 20.54
CA TRP A 119 -14.63 -24.05 19.78
C TRP A 119 -15.76 -23.12 19.31
N ALA A 120 -16.89 -23.67 18.87
CA ALA A 120 -18.03 -22.89 18.39
C ALA A 120 -18.63 -21.98 19.48
N GLU A 121 -18.72 -22.44 20.72
CA GLU A 121 -19.21 -21.61 21.83
C GLU A 121 -18.23 -20.48 22.18
N TYR A 122 -16.93 -20.80 22.19
CA TYR A 122 -15.87 -19.84 22.43
C TYR A 122 -15.87 -18.72 21.37
N THR A 123 -15.91 -19.09 20.09
CA THR A 123 -15.90 -18.11 18.99
C THR A 123 -17.16 -17.27 19.00
N ARG A 124 -18.34 -17.87 19.20
CA ARG A 124 -19.60 -17.13 19.32
C ARG A 124 -19.54 -16.05 20.40
N LYS A 125 -18.93 -16.35 21.55
CA LYS A 125 -18.80 -15.37 22.64
C LYS A 125 -17.85 -14.22 22.27
N LEU A 126 -16.73 -14.50 21.62
CA LEU A 126 -15.83 -13.47 21.11
C LEU A 126 -16.50 -12.60 20.04
N GLU A 127 -17.20 -13.23 19.10
CA GLU A 127 -17.92 -12.53 18.03
C GLU A 127 -18.98 -11.58 18.60
N MET A 128 -19.77 -12.03 19.58
CA MET A 128 -20.78 -11.18 20.23
C MET A 128 -20.18 -9.90 20.85
N ALA A 129 -18.93 -9.95 21.30
CA ALA A 129 -18.29 -8.81 21.94
C ALA A 129 -17.57 -7.88 20.96
N TYR A 130 -16.95 -8.45 19.92
CA TYR A 130 -15.95 -7.75 19.11
C TYR A 130 -16.22 -7.73 17.61
N LYS A 131 -17.10 -8.59 17.09
CA LYS A 131 -17.45 -8.59 15.67
C LYS A 131 -18.15 -7.28 15.31
N THR A 132 -17.85 -6.79 14.12
CA THR A 132 -18.49 -5.63 13.53
C THR A 132 -19.95 -5.95 13.24
N LEU A 133 -20.85 -5.27 13.94
CA LEU A 133 -22.30 -5.52 13.85
C LEU A 133 -22.89 -5.09 12.51
N ASP A 134 -22.36 -4.02 11.92
CA ASP A 134 -22.79 -3.48 10.65
C ASP A 134 -21.55 -3.17 9.79
N PRO A 135 -21.02 -4.18 9.06
CA PRO A 135 -19.82 -4.02 8.24
C PRO A 135 -19.99 -2.94 7.18
N LYS A 136 -21.19 -2.86 6.57
CA LYS A 136 -21.49 -1.86 5.54
C LYS A 136 -21.39 -0.44 6.09
N ARG A 137 -22.08 -0.15 7.19
CA ARG A 137 -22.03 1.17 7.82
C ARG A 137 -20.62 1.51 8.35
N THR A 138 -19.90 0.50 8.82
CA THR A 138 -18.51 0.67 9.27
C THR A 138 -17.59 1.03 8.10
N ALA A 139 -17.70 0.31 6.99
CA ALA A 139 -16.97 0.60 5.76
C ALA A 139 -17.32 1.99 5.21
N GLN A 140 -18.58 2.40 5.24
CA GLN A 140 -19.00 3.77 4.87
C GLN A 140 -18.31 4.82 5.74
N SER A 141 -18.35 4.66 7.06
CA SER A 141 -17.71 5.59 8.01
C SER A 141 -16.19 5.68 7.81
N LEU A 142 -15.52 4.54 7.63
CA LEU A 142 -14.07 4.47 7.38
C LEU A 142 -13.72 5.12 6.04
N LEU A 143 -14.52 4.86 5.00
CA LEU A 143 -14.34 5.45 3.68
C LEU A 143 -14.53 6.97 3.71
N ASP A 144 -15.58 7.46 4.37
CA ASP A 144 -15.85 8.90 4.50
C ASP A 144 -14.75 9.60 5.29
N ALA A 145 -14.31 9.03 6.41
CA ALA A 145 -13.19 9.56 7.18
C ALA A 145 -11.89 9.57 6.36
N HIS A 146 -11.62 8.51 5.59
CA HIS A 146 -10.46 8.44 4.70
C HIS A 146 -10.52 9.48 3.58
N CYS A 147 -11.70 9.73 3.02
CA CYS A 147 -11.93 10.75 1.98
C CYS A 147 -11.91 12.18 2.52
N ALA A 148 -12.20 12.39 3.81
CA ALA A 148 -12.14 13.72 4.44
C ALA A 148 -10.68 14.23 4.61
N ILE A 149 -9.71 13.33 4.60
CA ILE A 149 -8.29 13.67 4.69
C ILE A 149 -7.73 13.93 3.29
N ARG A 150 -6.89 14.95 3.14
CA ARG A 150 -6.15 15.18 1.90
C ARG A 150 -4.91 14.31 1.86
N HIS A 151 -4.86 13.39 0.89
CA HIS A 151 -3.70 12.52 0.67
C HIS A 151 -2.63 13.22 -0.18
N LYS A 152 -1.36 12.86 0.06
CA LYS A 152 -0.22 13.45 -0.66
C LYS A 152 -0.16 13.02 -2.13
N THR A 153 -0.59 11.80 -2.42
CA THR A 153 -0.54 11.14 -3.73
C THR A 153 -1.80 10.31 -3.92
N MET A 154 -2.21 10.05 -5.16
CA MET A 154 -3.31 9.13 -5.44
C MET A 154 -3.02 7.71 -4.97
N ILE A 155 -1.75 7.26 -4.98
CA ILE A 155 -1.37 5.94 -4.47
C ILE A 155 -1.72 5.80 -2.98
N ALA A 156 -1.26 6.72 -2.13
CA ALA A 156 -1.58 6.73 -0.71
C ALA A 156 -3.11 6.80 -0.43
N PHE A 157 -3.86 7.51 -1.28
CA PHE A 157 -5.31 7.50 -1.20
C PHE A 157 -5.90 6.11 -1.57
N ALA A 158 -5.40 5.49 -2.64
CA ALA A 158 -5.94 4.25 -3.17
C ALA A 158 -5.79 3.04 -2.23
N GLU A 159 -4.73 3.00 -1.40
CA GLU A 159 -4.42 1.88 -0.50
C GLU A 159 -5.61 1.48 0.39
N ASN A 160 -6.17 2.43 1.14
CA ASN A 160 -7.33 2.15 2.00
C ASN A 160 -8.66 2.32 1.26
N PHE A 161 -8.73 3.18 0.25
CA PHE A 161 -9.97 3.40 -0.51
C PHE A 161 -10.45 2.10 -1.17
N ARG A 162 -9.54 1.32 -1.76
CA ARG A 162 -9.86 0.03 -2.39
C ARG A 162 -10.36 -1.03 -1.41
N ALA A 163 -9.96 -0.94 -0.13
CA ALA A 163 -10.43 -1.86 0.90
C ALA A 163 -11.87 -1.54 1.33
N TYR A 164 -12.20 -0.25 1.49
CA TYR A 164 -13.51 0.15 2.03
C TYR A 164 -14.60 0.33 0.97
N ALA A 165 -14.25 0.74 -0.25
CA ALA A 165 -15.22 1.05 -1.30
C ALA A 165 -16.13 -0.13 -1.70
N PRO A 166 -15.64 -1.38 -1.86
CA PRO A 166 -16.52 -2.51 -2.17
C PRO A 166 -17.51 -2.83 -1.05
N GLU A 167 -17.10 -2.65 0.21
CA GLU A 167 -17.91 -3.00 1.39
C GLU A 167 -18.91 -1.90 1.77
N SER A 168 -18.68 -0.65 1.36
CA SER A 168 -19.53 0.48 1.72
C SER A 168 -20.90 0.45 1.01
N GLY A 169 -20.99 -0.24 -0.13
CA GLY A 169 -22.18 -0.31 -0.98
C GLY A 169 -22.64 1.05 -1.52
N TYR A 170 -21.70 1.99 -1.72
CA TYR A 170 -21.92 3.19 -2.54
C TYR A 170 -21.98 2.82 -4.02
N SER A 171 -22.65 3.64 -4.84
CA SER A 171 -22.64 3.45 -6.29
C SER A 171 -21.29 3.86 -6.90
N ASP A 172 -21.02 3.43 -8.13
CA ASP A 172 -19.85 3.87 -8.88
C ASP A 172 -19.78 5.40 -8.97
N GLU A 173 -20.91 6.07 -9.19
CA GLU A 173 -20.98 7.53 -9.30
C GLU A 173 -20.55 8.22 -8.00
N ASP A 174 -21.05 7.76 -6.85
CA ASP A 174 -20.69 8.30 -5.53
C ASP A 174 -19.20 8.11 -5.24
N LEU A 175 -18.67 6.93 -5.56
CA LEU A 175 -17.25 6.60 -5.38
C LEU A 175 -16.36 7.44 -6.31
N ILE A 176 -16.79 7.66 -7.55
CA ILE A 176 -16.09 8.53 -8.52
C ILE A 176 -16.05 9.97 -8.02
N VAL A 177 -17.13 10.49 -7.42
CA VAL A 177 -17.13 11.83 -6.80
C VAL A 177 -16.06 11.93 -5.71
N LYS A 178 -15.98 10.94 -4.82
CA LYS A 178 -14.95 10.89 -3.77
C LYS A 178 -13.53 10.83 -4.35
N ILE A 179 -13.30 10.04 -5.41
CA ILE A 179 -12.01 9.99 -6.09
C ILE A 179 -11.66 11.35 -6.72
N ARG A 180 -12.63 12.03 -7.34
CA ARG A 180 -12.44 13.32 -8.02
C ARG A 180 -11.91 14.39 -7.08
N GLU A 181 -12.40 14.41 -5.84
CA GLU A 181 -12.01 15.37 -4.80
C GLU A 181 -10.55 15.20 -4.35
N GLN A 182 -9.99 13.99 -4.48
CA GLN A 182 -8.62 13.68 -4.05
C GLN A 182 -7.56 13.93 -5.14
N ARG A 183 -7.98 14.16 -6.39
CA ARG A 183 -7.07 14.38 -7.52
C ARG A 183 -6.13 15.56 -7.28
N SER A 184 -4.88 15.43 -7.72
CA SER A 184 -3.95 16.55 -7.82
C SER A 184 -4.32 17.47 -8.99
N THR A 185 -3.80 18.70 -8.99
CA THR A 185 -4.04 19.66 -10.07
C THR A 185 -3.64 19.11 -11.43
N HIS A 186 -2.54 18.36 -11.53
CA HIS A 186 -2.10 17.75 -12.78
C HIS A 186 -3.12 16.74 -13.33
N ILE A 187 -3.62 15.85 -12.47
CA ILE A 187 -4.63 14.87 -12.85
C ILE A 187 -5.90 15.60 -13.28
N GLN A 188 -6.33 16.63 -12.53
CA GLN A 188 -7.48 17.44 -12.89
C GLN A 188 -7.33 18.05 -14.28
N THR A 189 -6.18 18.66 -14.61
CA THR A 189 -5.92 19.23 -15.94
C THR A 189 -6.00 18.19 -17.04
N VAL A 190 -5.34 17.03 -16.89
CA VAL A 190 -5.35 15.97 -17.91
C VAL A 190 -6.77 15.44 -18.12
N MET A 191 -7.52 15.23 -17.04
CA MET A 191 -8.90 14.76 -17.12
C MET A 191 -9.83 15.78 -17.78
N SER A 192 -9.70 17.08 -17.48
CA SER A 192 -10.49 18.12 -18.15
C SER A 192 -10.23 18.18 -19.65
N VAL A 193 -8.96 18.04 -20.08
CA VAL A 193 -8.63 17.96 -21.51
C VAL A 193 -9.26 16.72 -22.14
N MET A 194 -9.18 15.57 -21.48
CA MET A 194 -9.79 14.34 -22.00
C MET A 194 -11.31 14.44 -22.12
N GLU A 195 -11.97 15.07 -21.16
CA GLU A 195 -13.42 15.30 -21.19
C GLU A 195 -13.84 16.17 -22.39
N THR A 196 -12.98 17.09 -22.85
CA THR A 196 -13.26 17.88 -24.07
C THR A 196 -12.97 17.15 -25.37
N LEU A 197 -11.95 16.29 -25.39
CA LEU A 197 -11.48 15.65 -26.62
C LEU A 197 -12.18 14.31 -26.91
N ASP A 198 -12.39 13.51 -25.87
CA ASP A 198 -12.95 12.17 -25.99
C ASP A 198 -13.59 11.72 -24.65
N PRO A 199 -14.82 12.20 -24.36
CA PRO A 199 -15.53 11.84 -23.13
C PRO A 199 -15.72 10.33 -22.97
N SER A 200 -15.79 9.59 -24.09
CA SER A 200 -16.03 8.13 -24.08
C SER A 200 -14.88 7.34 -23.46
N LYS A 201 -13.69 7.94 -23.37
CA LYS A 201 -12.52 7.34 -22.73
C LYS A 201 -12.50 7.50 -21.21
N ILE A 202 -13.40 8.32 -20.64
CA ILE A 202 -13.48 8.48 -19.18
C ILE A 202 -14.22 7.27 -18.61
N PRO A 203 -13.58 6.46 -17.74
CA PRO A 203 -14.24 5.29 -17.20
C PRO A 203 -15.43 5.65 -16.31
N THR A 204 -16.47 4.81 -16.34
CA THR A 204 -17.68 4.99 -15.54
C THR A 204 -17.76 4.07 -14.33
N THR A 205 -16.90 3.05 -14.24
CA THR A 205 -16.73 2.26 -13.01
C THR A 205 -15.70 2.94 -12.11
N TRP A 206 -15.90 2.90 -10.80
CA TRP A 206 -15.00 3.57 -9.87
C TRP A 206 -13.59 2.95 -9.89
N MET A 207 -13.49 1.63 -10.11
CA MET A 207 -12.21 0.91 -10.15
C MET A 207 -11.36 1.38 -11.33
N ASP A 208 -11.95 1.36 -12.53
CA ASP A 208 -11.26 1.78 -13.75
C ASP A 208 -10.95 3.28 -13.69
N TYR A 209 -11.84 4.10 -13.12
CA TYR A 209 -11.61 5.53 -12.93
C TYR A 209 -10.43 5.81 -12.00
N LEU A 210 -10.32 5.06 -10.90
CA LEU A 210 -9.20 5.17 -9.96
C LEU A 210 -7.88 4.74 -10.62
N GLU A 211 -7.88 3.62 -11.34
CA GLU A 211 -6.71 3.15 -12.09
C GLU A 211 -6.27 4.17 -13.14
N PHE A 212 -7.22 4.74 -13.86
CA PHE A 212 -6.95 5.80 -14.82
C PHE A 212 -6.30 7.04 -14.17
N CYS A 213 -6.77 7.46 -12.99
CA CYS A 213 -6.14 8.55 -12.23
C CYS A 213 -4.70 8.20 -11.79
N LEU A 214 -4.48 6.96 -11.35
CA LEU A 214 -3.16 6.48 -10.94
C LEU A 214 -2.18 6.45 -12.12
N GLU A 215 -2.62 6.02 -13.31
CA GLU A 215 -1.79 6.04 -14.51
C GLU A 215 -1.31 7.46 -14.87
N ILE A 216 -2.20 8.45 -14.78
CA ILE A 216 -1.84 9.84 -15.03
C ILE A 216 -0.77 10.30 -14.04
N GLU A 217 -0.93 9.99 -12.75
CA GLU A 217 0.05 10.35 -11.72
C GLU A 217 1.41 9.68 -11.98
N ILE A 218 1.42 8.40 -12.32
CA ILE A 218 2.65 7.65 -12.62
C ILE A 218 3.36 8.25 -13.84
N LYS A 219 2.64 8.51 -14.94
CA LYS A 219 3.20 9.13 -16.15
C LYS A 219 3.78 10.51 -15.86
N HIS A 220 3.12 11.31 -15.03
CA HIS A 220 3.61 12.61 -14.60
C HIS A 220 4.91 12.51 -13.80
N LEU A 221 4.97 11.61 -12.81
CA LEU A 221 6.17 11.37 -12.00
C LEU A 221 7.35 10.88 -12.86
N GLN A 222 7.09 10.03 -13.85
CA GLN A 222 8.10 9.55 -14.80
C GLN A 222 8.66 10.70 -15.65
N GLN A 223 7.80 11.57 -16.19
CA GLN A 223 8.23 12.73 -16.99
C GLN A 223 9.09 13.70 -16.15
N MET A 224 8.71 13.97 -14.90
CA MET A 224 9.50 14.82 -14.01
C MET A 224 10.86 14.21 -13.64
N THR A 225 10.97 12.88 -13.65
CA THR A 225 12.23 12.17 -13.37
C THR A 225 13.12 12.08 -14.61
N GLY A 226 12.53 11.86 -15.79
CA GLY A 226 13.25 11.83 -17.08
C GLY A 226 13.79 13.20 -17.52
N ASN A 227 13.09 14.29 -17.19
CA ASN A 227 13.54 15.66 -17.49
C ASN A 227 14.73 16.14 -16.64
N LYS A 228 15.19 15.37 -15.64
CA LYS A 228 16.42 15.68 -14.87
C LYS A 228 17.71 15.26 -15.60
N SER A 229 17.60 14.67 -16.78
CA SER A 229 18.72 14.14 -17.58
C SER A 229 18.68 14.66 -19.01
N THR A 230 18.82 15.98 -19.19
CA THR A 230 19.25 16.56 -20.48
C THR A 230 20.10 17.81 -20.24
N GLY A 231 21.21 17.63 -19.53
CA GLY A 231 22.36 18.52 -19.67
C GLY A 231 23.12 18.14 -20.94
N GLN A 232 22.68 18.63 -22.09
CA GLN A 232 23.45 18.52 -23.33
C GLN A 232 23.95 19.91 -23.74
N THR A 233 25.22 20.14 -23.41
CA THR A 233 26.10 21.10 -24.07
C THR A 233 26.19 20.77 -25.56
N THR A 234 25.85 21.71 -26.43
CA THR A 234 26.59 22.08 -27.66
C THR A 234 25.87 23.23 -28.38
N GLY A 235 26.65 24.14 -29.00
CA GLY A 235 26.21 25.39 -29.62
C GLY A 235 25.10 25.23 -30.67
N THR A 236 24.42 26.30 -31.08
CA THR A 236 25.01 27.37 -31.91
C THR A 236 24.07 28.58 -31.89
N ARG A 237 24.65 29.78 -31.93
CA ARG A 237 23.93 31.05 -32.12
C ARG A 237 23.10 31.02 -33.39
N THR A 238 21.84 31.43 -33.29
CA THR A 238 21.20 32.30 -34.29
C THR A 238 20.05 33.08 -33.62
N THR A 239 20.24 34.38 -33.54
CA THR A 239 19.28 35.37 -33.06
C THR A 239 18.21 35.63 -34.11
N ALA A 240 16.93 35.51 -33.75
CA ALA A 240 15.82 36.14 -34.44
C ALA A 240 15.34 37.37 -33.62
N PRO A 241 14.83 38.45 -34.25
CA PRO A 241 14.59 39.73 -33.58
C PRO A 241 13.34 39.67 -32.70
N LYS A 242 13.43 40.18 -31.47
CA LYS A 242 12.30 40.32 -30.54
C LYS A 242 11.45 41.54 -30.90
N ASP A 243 10.15 41.34 -30.97
CA ASP A 243 9.11 42.36 -31.03
C ASP A 243 9.24 43.33 -29.83
N PRO A 244 9.26 44.67 -30.04
CA PRO A 244 9.41 45.65 -28.98
C PRO A 244 8.20 45.81 -28.04
N ASN A 245 7.06 45.13 -28.27
CA ASN A 245 5.84 45.30 -27.46
C ASN A 245 5.36 44.06 -26.68
N ALA A 246 6.19 43.03 -26.49
CA ALA A 246 5.83 41.91 -25.62
C ALA A 246 6.08 42.26 -24.14
N MET A 247 5.00 42.52 -23.39
CA MET A 247 5.02 42.74 -21.94
C MET A 247 5.14 41.40 -21.19
N ASP A 248 6.30 41.16 -20.57
CA ASP A 248 6.58 39.99 -19.73
C ASP A 248 5.94 40.19 -18.33
N THR A 249 4.98 39.33 -17.98
CA THR A 249 4.28 39.35 -16.68
C THR A 249 4.82 38.33 -15.67
N SER A 250 6.02 37.79 -15.87
CA SER A 250 6.65 36.85 -14.92
C SER A 250 7.33 37.53 -13.71
N ALA A 251 6.63 38.43 -13.02
CA ALA A 251 7.12 39.00 -11.76
C ALA A 251 6.62 38.21 -10.54
N ARG A 252 7.12 36.99 -10.34
CA ARG A 252 7.36 36.47 -8.98
C ARG A 252 8.86 36.33 -8.83
N ILE A 253 9.47 37.28 -8.13
CA ILE A 253 10.91 37.29 -7.82
C ILE A 253 11.19 36.14 -6.84
N THR A 254 11.31 34.93 -7.34
CA THR A 254 12.28 33.97 -6.78
C THR A 254 13.63 34.59 -7.06
N HIS A 255 14.31 35.09 -6.02
CA HIS A 255 15.70 35.49 -6.15
C HIS A 255 16.50 34.24 -6.48
N GLU A 256 16.66 33.96 -7.78
CA GLU A 256 17.57 32.94 -8.27
C GLU A 256 18.96 33.26 -7.75
N LEU A 257 19.61 32.25 -7.16
CA LEU A 257 20.98 32.38 -6.70
C LEU A 257 21.85 32.65 -7.93
N SER A 258 22.79 33.58 -7.79
CA SER A 258 23.79 33.77 -8.85
C SER A 258 24.66 32.51 -8.99
N PRO A 259 25.26 32.26 -10.16
CA PRO A 259 26.18 31.12 -10.36
C PRO A 259 27.35 31.08 -9.36
N GLU A 260 27.73 32.25 -8.83
CA GLU A 260 28.76 32.35 -7.79
C GLU A 260 28.24 31.86 -6.41
N GLN A 261 26.98 32.16 -6.08
CA GLN A 261 26.31 31.71 -4.87
C GLN A 261 26.02 30.21 -4.88
N ASP A 262 25.65 29.64 -6.03
CA ASP A 262 25.53 28.19 -6.19
C ASP A 262 26.85 27.48 -5.91
N ARG A 263 27.95 28.05 -6.40
CA ARG A 263 29.31 27.54 -6.12
C ARG A 263 29.64 27.63 -4.63
N TRP A 264 29.22 28.69 -3.94
CA TRP A 264 29.42 28.81 -2.49
C TRP A 264 28.59 27.81 -1.71
N LEU A 265 27.33 27.59 -2.09
CA LEU A 265 26.44 26.60 -1.47
C LEU A 265 26.99 25.18 -1.63
N ALA A 266 27.48 24.85 -2.83
CA ALA A 266 28.13 23.57 -3.12
C ALA A 266 29.35 23.33 -2.22
N ASN A 267 30.10 24.39 -1.89
CA ASN A 267 31.22 24.34 -0.95
C ASN A 267 30.82 24.52 0.53
N LYS A 268 29.51 24.49 0.83
CA LYS A 268 28.93 24.70 2.17
C LYS A 268 29.35 26.03 2.81
N LEU A 269 29.62 27.06 2.00
CA LEU A 269 29.98 28.41 2.47
C LEU A 269 28.75 29.32 2.50
N CYS A 270 28.71 30.22 3.48
CA CYS A 270 27.62 31.17 3.63
C CYS A 270 27.45 32.06 2.39
N LEU A 271 26.21 32.10 1.89
CA LEU A 271 25.78 32.86 0.71
C LEU A 271 25.99 34.38 0.80
N PHE A 272 26.27 34.90 1.99
CA PHE A 272 26.35 36.34 2.27
C PHE A 272 27.76 36.85 2.55
N CYS A 273 28.67 36.00 3.03
CA CYS A 273 30.02 36.45 3.39
C CYS A 273 31.15 35.49 2.96
N ARG A 274 30.84 34.28 2.50
CA ARG A 274 31.80 33.24 2.06
C ARG A 274 32.78 32.72 3.12
N LYS A 275 32.85 33.31 4.32
CA LYS A 275 33.88 32.99 5.33
C LYS A 275 33.54 31.83 6.27
N HIS A 276 32.28 31.65 6.59
CA HIS A 276 31.80 30.64 7.53
C HIS A 276 30.85 29.65 6.83
N ALA A 277 30.61 28.51 7.48
CA ALA A 277 29.73 27.48 6.96
C ALA A 277 28.29 27.98 6.77
N TYR A 278 27.62 27.50 5.72
CA TYR A 278 26.21 27.75 5.51
C TYR A 278 25.37 26.89 6.44
N GLU A 279 24.52 27.53 7.25
CA GLU A 279 23.53 26.88 8.10
C GLU A 279 22.13 27.39 7.75
N ARG A 280 21.23 26.47 7.41
CA ARG A 280 19.85 26.80 7.02
C ARG A 280 19.14 27.52 8.18
N GLY A 281 18.57 28.69 7.89
CA GLY A 281 17.81 29.49 8.86
C GLY A 281 18.63 30.38 9.79
N LYS A 282 19.98 30.29 9.79
CA LYS A 282 20.82 31.20 10.58
C LYS A 282 21.21 32.45 9.78
N ARG A 283 21.16 33.61 10.45
CA ARG A 283 21.60 34.89 9.87
C ARG A 283 23.12 35.00 9.89
N CYS A 284 23.70 35.49 8.79
CA CYS A 284 25.11 35.81 8.73
C CYS A 284 25.42 37.03 9.62
N PRO A 285 26.39 36.95 10.55
CA PRO A 285 26.73 38.07 11.45
C PRO A 285 27.52 39.20 10.76
N SER A 286 28.09 38.95 9.58
CA SER A 286 28.87 39.96 8.84
C SER A 286 28.68 39.78 7.33
N PRO A 287 27.48 40.05 6.79
CA PRO A 287 27.23 39.97 5.36
C PRO A 287 28.04 41.03 4.62
N ARG A 288 28.44 40.74 3.37
CA ARG A 288 28.99 41.77 2.49
C ARG A 288 27.96 42.90 2.30
N PRO A 289 28.42 44.15 2.05
CA PRO A 289 27.53 45.31 1.91
C PRO A 289 26.37 45.08 0.92
N GLU A 290 26.65 44.38 -0.17
CA GLU A 290 25.72 44.06 -1.27
C GLU A 290 24.54 43.16 -0.87
N TYR A 291 24.64 42.47 0.28
CA TYR A 291 23.63 41.56 0.77
C TYR A 291 23.10 41.90 2.17
N LYS A 292 23.46 43.06 2.71
CA LYS A 292 22.96 43.53 4.01
C LYS A 292 21.43 43.72 3.92
N GLY A 293 20.68 43.02 4.76
CA GLY A 293 19.21 43.10 4.82
C GLY A 293 18.45 42.18 3.85
N LYS A 294 19.13 41.47 2.94
CA LYS A 294 18.48 40.50 2.05
C LYS A 294 18.21 39.19 2.80
N ARG A 295 16.98 38.69 2.72
CA ARG A 295 16.58 37.35 3.22
C ARG A 295 16.24 36.48 2.00
N PHE A 296 17.02 35.43 1.77
CA PHE A 296 16.60 34.38 0.85
C PHE A 296 15.63 33.48 1.60
N GLN A 297 14.37 33.43 1.14
CA GLN A 297 13.44 32.39 1.56
C GLN A 297 13.78 31.15 0.72
N THR A 298 14.23 30.09 1.39
CA THR A 298 14.22 28.73 0.85
C THR A 298 12.99 28.01 1.33
#